data_AF-A0A674MMM0-F1
#
_entry.id   AF-A0A674MMM0-F1
#
_cell.length_a   1.000
_cell.length_b   1.000
_cell.length_c   1.000
_cell.angle_alpha   90.00
_cell.angle_beta   90.00
_cell.angle_gamma   90.00
#
_symmetry.space_group_name_H-M   'P 1'
#
loop_
_entity.id
_entity.type
_entity.pdbx_description
1 polymer ?
#
loop_
_entity_poly.entity_id
_entity_poly.type
_entity_poly.pdbx_seq_one_letter_code
_entity_poly.pdbx_strand_id
1 'polypeptide(L)'
;MSDPSGVKYFRLSEIEEQKSIKSTWIIINYKVYDVTKFLEEHPGGEEVLREHAGGDATESFEDVGHSTDAREMAGGLLMGELHPDDRHKIEKPQVRQAPSWTNWVVPGLVAILVTMLYRVLTSD
;
A
#
# COMPACT_ATOMS: atom_id res chain seq x y z
N MET A 1 -25.07 5.92 13.52
CA MET A 1 -26.00 6.11 12.40
C MET A 1 -25.67 5.08 11.34
N SER A 2 -26.57 4.17 11.00
CA SER A 2 -26.37 3.21 9.91
C SER A 2 -26.86 3.83 8.61
N ASP A 3 -26.03 3.80 7.57
CA ASP A 3 -26.33 4.29 6.23
C ASP A 3 -27.45 3.44 5.56
N PRO A 4 -28.35 4.03 4.74
CA PRO A 4 -29.43 3.30 4.06
C PRO A 4 -28.97 2.17 3.11
N SER A 5 -27.67 2.05 2.81
CA SER A 5 -27.08 0.93 2.04
C SER A 5 -26.86 -0.36 2.86
N GLY A 6 -26.98 -0.31 4.19
CA GLY A 6 -26.71 -1.47 5.06
C GLY A 6 -25.23 -1.80 5.22
N VAL A 7 -24.32 -0.98 4.67
CA VAL A 7 -22.86 -1.16 4.82
C VAL A 7 -22.45 -0.81 6.24
N LYS A 8 -21.70 -1.72 6.88
CA LYS A 8 -21.12 -1.51 8.21
C LYS A 8 -19.80 -0.75 8.07
N TYR A 9 -19.65 0.33 8.85
CA TYR A 9 -18.40 1.10 8.90
C TYR A 9 -17.62 0.81 10.17
N PHE A 10 -16.30 0.70 10.04
CA PHE A 10 -15.36 0.47 11.13
C PHE A 10 -14.36 1.63 11.23
N ARG A 11 -14.03 2.03 12.47
CA ARG A 11 -13.00 3.06 12.69
C ARG A 11 -11.61 2.45 12.55
N LEU A 12 -10.64 3.24 12.09
CA LEU A 12 -9.25 2.76 11.96
C LEU A 12 -8.71 2.23 13.29
N SER A 13 -8.99 2.93 14.39
CA SER A 13 -8.56 2.51 15.73
C SER A 13 -9.13 1.14 16.15
N GLU A 14 -10.35 0.81 15.73
CA GLU A 14 -10.95 -0.51 16.00
C GLU A 14 -10.25 -1.60 15.20
N ILE A 15 -9.89 -1.31 13.95
CA ILE A 15 -9.18 -2.24 13.06
C ILE A 15 -7.75 -2.50 13.55
N GLU A 16 -7.04 -1.46 14.00
CA GLU A 16 -5.67 -1.54 14.54
C GLU A 16 -5.55 -2.45 15.78
N GLU A 17 -6.65 -2.64 16.51
CA GLU A 17 -6.71 -3.58 17.65
C GLU A 17 -6.76 -5.05 17.19
N GLN A 18 -7.21 -5.32 15.95
CA GLN A 18 -7.40 -6.67 15.39
C GLN A 18 -6.15 -7.16 14.66
N LYS A 19 -5.05 -7.27 15.42
CA LYS A 19 -3.73 -7.67 14.93
C LYS A 19 -3.20 -9.00 15.49
N SER A 20 -4.09 -9.82 16.04
CA SER A 20 -3.72 -11.05 16.73
C SER A 20 -4.15 -12.28 15.94
N ILE A 21 -3.52 -13.43 16.15
CA ILE A 21 -3.89 -14.69 15.45
C ILE A 21 -5.38 -15.05 15.66
N LYS A 22 -5.99 -14.62 16.76
CA LYS A 22 -7.40 -14.87 17.09
C LYS A 22 -8.37 -13.86 16.50
N SER A 23 -7.85 -12.75 15.97
CA SER A 23 -8.60 -11.68 15.33
C SER A 23 -7.64 -10.85 14.48
N THR A 24 -7.58 -11.16 13.19
CA THR A 24 -6.74 -10.51 12.19
C THR A 24 -7.62 -9.88 11.13
N TRP A 25 -7.68 -8.55 11.12
CA TRP A 25 -8.37 -7.80 10.08
C TRP A 25 -7.38 -7.06 9.19
N ILE A 26 -7.74 -6.89 7.93
CA ILE A 26 -6.95 -6.11 6.97
C ILE A 26 -7.86 -5.19 6.17
N ILE A 27 -7.29 -4.11 5.66
CA ILE A 27 -7.96 -3.17 4.79
C ILE A 27 -7.43 -3.37 3.37
N ILE A 28 -8.33 -3.52 2.40
CA ILE A 28 -8.00 -3.53 0.97
C ILE A 28 -8.98 -2.60 0.27
N ASN A 29 -8.49 -1.56 -0.41
CA ASN A 29 -9.30 -0.57 -1.12
C ASN A 29 -10.42 0.02 -0.25
N TYR A 30 -10.08 0.42 0.99
CA TYR A 30 -11.02 0.92 2.02
C TYR A 30 -12.09 -0.07 2.50
N LYS A 31 -12.00 -1.34 2.10
CA LYS A 31 -12.88 -2.41 2.58
C LYS A 31 -12.18 -3.20 3.67
N VAL A 32 -12.93 -3.61 4.69
CA VAL A 32 -12.42 -4.29 5.87
C VAL A 32 -12.76 -5.77 5.77
N TYR A 33 -11.72 -6.61 5.84
CA TYR A 33 -11.82 -8.06 5.71
C TYR A 33 -11.39 -8.73 7.01
N ASP A 34 -12.17 -9.70 7.46
CA ASP A 34 -11.77 -10.59 8.55
C ASP A 34 -11.10 -11.83 7.96
N VAL A 35 -9.76 -11.87 8.04
CA VAL A 35 -8.96 -12.97 7.49
C VAL A 35 -8.56 -13.98 8.57
N THR A 36 -9.08 -13.87 9.80
CA THR A 36 -8.68 -14.70 10.94
C THR A 36 -8.71 -16.20 10.64
N LYS A 37 -9.79 -16.67 10.01
CA LYS A 37 -9.95 -18.09 9.65
C LYS A 37 -9.17 -18.48 8.38
N PHE A 38 -8.81 -17.49 7.58
CA PHE A 38 -8.13 -17.68 6.31
C PHE A 38 -6.61 -17.68 6.43
N LEU A 39 -6.05 -17.34 7.60
CA LEU A 39 -4.60 -17.27 7.82
C LEU A 39 -3.88 -18.55 7.36
N GLU A 40 -4.34 -19.72 7.81
CA GLU A 40 -3.74 -21.02 7.48
C GLU A 40 -4.10 -21.52 6.07
N GLU A 41 -5.17 -20.99 5.48
CA GLU A 41 -5.66 -21.38 4.15
C GLU A 41 -5.08 -20.51 3.03
N HIS A 42 -4.42 -19.41 3.38
CA HIS A 42 -3.86 -18.48 2.40
C HIS A 42 -2.70 -19.11 1.62
N PRO A 43 -2.79 -19.25 0.28
CA PRO A 43 -1.74 -19.90 -0.52
C PRO A 43 -0.38 -19.19 -0.46
N GLY A 44 -0.35 -17.89 -0.16
CA GLY A 44 0.88 -17.12 0.05
C GLY A 44 1.50 -17.26 1.45
N GLY A 45 0.87 -18.05 2.34
CA GLY A 45 1.26 -18.23 3.73
C GLY A 45 0.59 -17.22 4.68
N GLU A 46 0.53 -17.55 5.98
CA GLU A 46 -0.08 -16.69 6.99
C GLU A 46 0.74 -15.43 7.29
N GLU A 47 2.07 -15.48 7.13
CA GLU A 47 2.96 -14.41 7.58
C GLU A 47 2.68 -13.10 6.83
N VAL A 48 2.45 -13.16 5.52
CA VAL A 48 2.17 -11.97 4.70
C VAL A 48 0.85 -11.28 5.07
N LEU A 49 -0.13 -12.03 5.57
CA LEU A 49 -1.37 -11.46 6.11
C LEU A 49 -1.14 -10.84 7.48
N ARG A 50 -0.29 -11.47 8.31
CA ARG A 50 0.04 -10.99 9.66
C ARG A 50 0.87 -9.71 9.64
N GLU A 51 1.75 -9.54 8.65
CA GLU A 51 2.51 -8.30 8.45
C GLU A 51 1.61 -7.07 8.26
N HIS A 52 0.42 -7.27 7.71
CA HIS A 52 -0.55 -6.20 7.44
C HIS A 52 -1.73 -6.20 8.42
N ALA A 53 -1.67 -7.00 9.48
CA ALA A 53 -2.74 -7.16 10.46
C ALA A 53 -3.05 -5.82 11.16
N GLY A 54 -4.32 -5.45 11.15
CA GLY A 54 -4.83 -4.18 11.68
C GLY A 54 -4.53 -2.96 10.80
N GLY A 55 -4.09 -3.15 9.55
CA GLY A 55 -3.67 -2.07 8.66
C GLY A 55 -4.16 -2.20 7.21
N ASP A 56 -3.65 -1.31 6.36
CA ASP A 56 -3.90 -1.33 4.92
C ASP A 56 -2.91 -2.23 4.19
N ALA A 57 -3.46 -3.21 3.46
CA ALA A 57 -2.74 -4.18 2.66
C ALA A 57 -2.96 -3.95 1.15
N THR A 58 -3.56 -2.82 0.76
CA THR A 58 -4.00 -2.56 -0.62
C THR A 58 -2.85 -2.67 -1.61
N GLU A 59 -1.73 -2.00 -1.34
CA GLU A 59 -0.57 -2.03 -2.23
C GLU A 59 -0.01 -3.45 -2.39
N SER A 60 0.24 -4.15 -1.28
CA SER A 60 0.74 -5.52 -1.29
C SER A 60 -0.21 -6.48 -2.02
N PHE A 61 -1.52 -6.30 -1.85
CA PHE A 61 -2.53 -7.11 -2.52
C PHE A 61 -2.54 -6.92 -4.04
N GLU A 62 -2.42 -5.66 -4.51
CA GLU A 62 -2.41 -5.34 -5.94
C GLU A 62 -1.07 -5.66 -6.62
N ASP A 63 0.07 -5.46 -5.93
CA ASP A 63 1.41 -5.77 -6.44
C ASP A 63 1.59 -7.27 -6.73
N VAL A 64 1.03 -8.12 -5.88
CA VAL A 64 1.02 -9.57 -6.10
C VAL A 64 0.16 -9.97 -7.31
N GLY A 65 -0.87 -9.19 -7.64
CA GLY A 65 -1.72 -9.46 -8.79
C GLY A 65 -2.60 -10.71 -8.63
N HIS A 66 -3.34 -10.82 -7.52
CA HIS A 66 -4.28 -11.91 -7.26
C HIS A 66 -5.23 -12.18 -8.44
N SER A 67 -5.68 -13.43 -8.63
CA SER A 67 -6.62 -13.78 -9.70
C SER A 67 -8.02 -13.21 -9.44
N THR A 68 -8.90 -13.24 -10.45
CA THR A 68 -10.32 -12.86 -10.28
C THR A 68 -10.99 -13.76 -9.23
N ASP A 69 -10.78 -15.07 -9.31
CA ASP A 69 -11.33 -16.04 -8.35
C ASP A 69 -10.88 -15.74 -6.92
N ALA A 70 -9.61 -15.36 -6.72
CA ALA A 70 -9.11 -14.96 -5.40
C ALA A 70 -9.79 -13.69 -4.88
N ARG A 71 -10.05 -12.72 -5.76
CA ARG A 71 -10.82 -11.50 -5.40
C ARG A 71 -12.28 -11.83 -5.06
N GLU A 72 -12.89 -12.79 -5.75
CA GLU A 72 -14.25 -13.24 -5.43
C GLU A 72 -14.29 -13.96 -4.08
N MET A 73 -13.33 -14.84 -3.79
CA MET A 73 -13.21 -15.49 -2.47
C MET A 73 -13.03 -14.47 -1.35
N ALA A 74 -12.22 -13.43 -1.55
CA ALA A 74 -12.06 -12.34 -0.59
C ALA A 74 -13.39 -11.64 -0.27
N GLY A 75 -14.33 -11.60 -1.23
CA GLY A 75 -15.68 -11.07 -1.01
C GLY A 75 -16.44 -11.77 0.12
N GLY A 76 -16.18 -13.06 0.37
CA GLY A 76 -16.77 -13.81 1.48
C GLY A 76 -16.21 -13.44 2.86
N LEU A 77 -15.05 -12.78 2.90
CA LEU A 77 -14.38 -12.31 4.11
C LEU A 77 -14.71 -10.84 4.44
N LEU A 78 -15.48 -10.17 3.56
CA LEU A 78 -15.84 -8.77 3.69
C LEU A 78 -16.80 -8.55 4.86
N MET A 79 -16.39 -7.71 5.80
CA MET A 79 -17.25 -7.30 6.92
C MET A 79 -17.91 -5.94 6.70
N GLY A 80 -17.28 -5.06 5.92
CA GLY A 80 -17.72 -3.69 5.76
C GLY A 80 -16.63 -2.78 5.20
N GLU A 81 -16.70 -1.50 5.52
CA GLU A 81 -15.81 -0.47 5.00
C GLU A 81 -15.14 0.34 6.11
N LEU A 82 -13.96 0.88 5.81
CA LEU A 82 -13.31 1.87 6.65
C LEU A 82 -14.17 3.15 6.68
N HIS A 83 -14.36 3.68 7.88
CA HIS A 83 -15.11 4.89 8.10
C HIS A 83 -14.53 6.04 7.26
N PRO A 84 -15.36 6.83 6.53
CA PRO A 84 -14.88 7.90 5.64
C PRO A 84 -13.92 8.88 6.32
N ASP A 85 -14.23 9.28 7.56
CA ASP A 85 -13.36 10.14 8.37
C ASP A 85 -11.94 9.61 8.59
N ASP A 86 -11.69 8.30 8.46
CA ASP A 86 -10.36 7.72 8.72
C ASP A 86 -9.56 7.44 7.44
N ARG A 87 -10.17 7.58 6.25
CA ARG A 87 -9.50 7.28 4.96
C ARG A 87 -8.22 8.09 4.74
N HIS A 88 -8.26 9.37 5.09
CA HIS A 88 -7.10 10.27 4.99
C HIS A 88 -5.90 9.86 5.85
N LYS A 89 -6.09 8.97 6.85
CA LYS A 89 -5.01 8.51 7.73
C LYS A 89 -4.16 7.40 7.08
N ILE A 90 -4.73 6.67 6.13
CA ILE A 90 -4.05 5.56 5.43
C ILE A 90 -3.67 5.94 3.98
N GLU A 91 -4.16 7.07 3.47
CA GLU A 91 -3.72 7.61 2.19
C GLU A 91 -2.23 7.99 2.28
N LYS A 92 -1.39 7.34 1.46
CA LYS A 92 0.01 7.75 1.31
C LYS A 92 0.06 9.20 0.86
N PRO A 93 0.96 10.05 1.42
CA PRO A 93 1.23 11.35 0.85
C PRO A 93 1.60 11.15 -0.61
N GLN A 94 0.87 11.79 -1.52
CA GLN A 94 1.24 11.84 -2.93
C GLN A 94 2.63 12.47 -3.00
N VAL A 95 3.68 11.64 -3.07
CA VAL A 95 5.05 12.10 -3.29
C VAL A 95 5.01 12.82 -4.62
N ARG A 96 5.01 14.15 -4.58
CA ARG A 96 5.14 14.99 -5.78
C ARG A 96 6.43 14.54 -6.45
N GLN A 97 6.32 13.72 -7.49
CA GLN A 97 7.48 13.35 -8.28
C GLN A 97 8.11 14.66 -8.76
N ALA A 98 9.36 14.90 -8.36
CA ALA A 98 10.08 16.07 -8.81
C ALA A 98 10.10 16.05 -10.35
N PRO A 99 9.93 17.20 -11.02
CA PRO A 99 9.89 17.23 -12.47
C PRO A 99 11.14 16.56 -13.08
N SER A 100 10.93 15.79 -14.15
CA SER A 100 11.94 14.91 -14.79
C SER A 100 13.24 15.62 -15.22
N TRP A 101 13.23 16.96 -15.32
CA TRP A 101 14.42 17.75 -15.71
C TRP A 101 15.60 17.64 -14.74
N THR A 102 15.37 17.37 -13.44
CA THR A 102 16.47 17.22 -12.45
C THR A 102 17.40 16.06 -12.81
N ASN A 103 16.87 15.03 -13.48
CA ASN A 103 17.64 13.86 -13.92
C ASN A 103 18.57 14.15 -15.11
N TRP A 104 18.39 15.26 -15.82
CA TRP A 104 19.24 15.69 -16.94
C TRP A 104 20.24 16.78 -16.55
N VAL A 105 19.91 17.60 -15.57
CA VAL A 105 20.81 18.67 -15.08
C VAL A 105 22.05 18.09 -14.41
N VAL A 106 21.91 17.03 -13.60
CA VAL A 106 23.03 16.41 -12.88
C VAL A 106 24.06 15.78 -13.83
N PRO A 107 23.68 14.92 -14.80
CA PRO A 107 24.63 14.42 -15.81
C PRO A 107 25.27 15.53 -16.65
N GLY A 108 24.52 16.59 -16.98
CA GLY A 108 25.04 17.72 -17.75
C GLY A 108 26.16 18.48 -17.05
N LEU A 109 26.01 18.76 -15.75
CA LEU A 109 27.05 19.44 -14.96
C LEU A 109 28.31 18.59 -14.79
N VAL A 110 28.16 17.27 -14.59
CA VAL A 110 29.29 16.33 -14.51
C VAL A 110 30.07 16.30 -15.83
N ALA A 111 29.36 16.24 -16.96
CA ALA A 111 30.00 16.27 -18.29
C ALA A 111 30.79 17.57 -18.53
N ILE A 112 30.23 18.73 -18.13
CA ILE A 112 30.92 20.03 -18.23
C ILE A 112 32.20 20.05 -17.39
N LEU A 113 32.14 19.59 -16.13
CA LEU A 113 33.31 19.51 -15.23
C LEU A 113 34.40 18.60 -15.79
N VAL A 114 34.03 17.39 -16.24
CA VAL A 114 34.97 16.43 -16.84
C VAL A 114 35.59 17.02 -18.11
N THR A 115 34.80 17.69 -18.95
CA THR A 115 35.31 18.32 -20.18
C THR A 115 36.24 19.49 -19.89
N MET A 116 35.93 20.32 -18.90
CA MET A 116 36.82 21.40 -18.45
C MET A 116 38.14 20.86 -17.91
N LEU A 117 38.09 19.85 -17.04
CA LEU A 117 39.28 19.22 -16.48
C LEU A 117 40.12 18.55 -17.58
N TYR A 118 39.48 17.81 -18.48
CA TYR A 118 40.16 17.18 -19.62
C TYR A 118 40.85 18.24 -20.48
N ARG A 119 40.15 19.33 -20.82
CA ARG A 119 40.74 20.45 -21.57
C ARG A 119 41.95 21.06 -20.87
N VAL A 120 41.89 21.29 -19.56
CA VAL A 120 43.02 21.84 -18.78
C VAL A 120 44.20 20.86 -18.71
N LEU A 121 43.92 19.55 -18.67
CA LEU A 121 44.96 18.52 -18.62
C LEU A 121 45.57 18.18 -19.99
N THR A 122 44.89 18.50 -21.10
CA THR A 122 45.35 18.16 -22.47
C THR A 122 45.67 19.36 -23.35
N SER A 123 45.48 20.58 -22.86
CA SER A 123 46.00 21.79 -23.51
C SER A 123 47.48 21.98 -23.16
N ASP A 124 48.36 21.35 -23.94
CA ASP A 124 49.77 21.74 -24.15
C ASP A 124 49.87 22.66 -25.39
#